data_AF-A0A372NRJ1-F1
#
_entry.id   AF-A0A372NRJ1-F1
#
_cell.length_a   1.000
_cell.length_b   1.000
_cell.length_c   1.000
_cell.angle_alpha   90.00
_cell.angle_beta   90.00
_cell.angle_gamma   90.00
#
_symmetry.space_group_name_H-M   'P 1'
#
loop_
_entity.id
_entity.type
_entity.pdbx_description
1 polymer ?
#
loop_
_entity_poly.entity_id
_entity_poly.type
_entity_poly.pdbx_seq_one_letter_code
_entity_poly.pdbx_strand_id
1 'polypeptide(L)'
;MRRSLLKFLIVFLVSITLVTLYFIFLFKDLADTITPKIIFKVIKQFALIVSIPASLLFLLLDIPMEKIKNLWLLLITRCVVLFILLYMVSGAFSFYLIANSLFDNPFIE
;
A
#
# COMPACT_ATOMS: atom_id res chain seq x y z
N MET A 1 -12.64 -14.63 -15.24
CA MET A 1 -12.97 -14.15 -13.87
C MET A 1 -12.11 -14.79 -12.77
N ARG A 2 -12.09 -16.13 -12.60
CA ARG A 2 -11.30 -16.80 -11.52
C ARG A 2 -9.80 -16.45 -11.51
N ARG A 3 -9.13 -16.39 -12.66
CA ARG A 3 -7.69 -16.07 -12.75
C ARG A 3 -7.37 -14.64 -12.29
N SER A 4 -8.17 -13.65 -12.68
CA SER A 4 -7.98 -12.25 -12.27
C SER A 4 -8.24 -12.05 -10.78
N LEU A 5 -9.24 -12.74 -10.23
CA LEU A 5 -9.49 -12.76 -8.78
C LEU A 5 -8.31 -13.37 -8.00
N LEU A 6 -7.72 -14.47 -8.50
CA LEU A 6 -6.55 -15.06 -7.86
C LEU A 6 -5.35 -14.11 -7.87
N LYS A 7 -5.07 -13.47 -9.01
CA LYS A 7 -4.01 -12.46 -9.13
C LYS A 7 -4.24 -11.29 -8.19
N PHE A 8 -5.47 -10.77 -8.11
CA PHE A 8 -5.84 -9.72 -7.17
C PHE A 8 -5.48 -10.14 -5.73
N LEU A 9 -5.91 -11.33 -5.34
CA LEU A 9 -5.76 -11.84 -3.98
C LEU A 9 -4.29 -12.01 -3.60
N ILE A 10 -3.46 -12.49 -4.53
CA ILE A 10 -2.01 -12.59 -4.34
C ILE A 10 -1.39 -11.21 -4.18
N VAL A 11 -1.65 -10.29 -5.10
CA VAL A 11 -1.09 -8.94 -5.08
C VAL A 11 -1.54 -8.19 -3.82
N PHE A 12 -2.78 -8.38 -3.40
CA PHE A 12 -3.35 -7.83 -2.19
C PHE A 12 -2.66 -8.38 -0.93
N LEU A 13 -2.47 -9.70 -0.84
CA LEU A 13 -1.74 -10.32 0.27
C LEU A 13 -0.27 -9.89 0.33
N VAL A 14 0.38 -9.73 -0.82
CA VAL A 14 1.76 -9.23 -0.86
C VAL A 14 1.81 -7.77 -0.42
N SER A 15 0.91 -6.93 -0.96
CA SER A 15 0.81 -5.51 -0.61
C SER A 15 0.56 -5.30 0.88
N ILE A 16 -0.42 -6.01 1.45
CA ILE A 16 -0.76 -5.87 2.86
C ILE A 16 0.40 -6.29 3.76
N THR A 17 1.15 -7.33 3.37
CA THR A 17 2.33 -7.80 4.10
C THR A 17 3.44 -6.75 4.06
N LEU A 18 3.75 -6.23 2.86
CA LEU A 18 4.80 -5.22 2.68
C LEU A 18 4.49 -3.92 3.45
N VAL A 19 3.26 -3.42 3.34
CA VAL A 19 2.84 -2.22 4.06
C VAL A 19 2.86 -2.47 5.57
N THR A 20 2.36 -3.60 6.04
CA THR A 20 2.39 -3.96 7.46
C THR A 20 3.82 -3.99 7.99
N LEU A 21 4.75 -4.65 7.29
CA LEU A 21 6.16 -4.71 7.68
C LEU A 21 6.82 -3.33 7.70
N TYR A 22 6.55 -2.51 6.68
CA TYR A 22 7.05 -1.14 6.60
C TYR A 22 6.59 -0.30 7.80
N PHE A 23 5.31 -0.36 8.15
CA PHE A 23 4.78 0.37 9.30
C PHE A 23 5.32 -0.18 10.63
N ILE A 24 5.44 -1.49 10.81
CA ILE A 24 6.05 -2.07 12.03
C ILE A 24 7.49 -1.54 12.19
N PHE A 25 8.25 -1.49 11.10
CA PHE A 25 9.61 -0.97 11.12
C PHE A 25 9.65 0.52 11.47
N LEU A 26 8.80 1.34 10.86
CA LEU A 26 8.76 2.78 11.08
C LEU A 26 8.30 3.16 12.50
N PHE A 27 7.33 2.44 13.05
CA PHE A 27 6.73 2.72 14.35
C PHE A 27 7.38 1.95 15.51
N LYS A 28 8.45 1.20 15.26
CA LYS A 28 9.14 0.40 16.28
C LYS A 28 9.51 1.25 17.51
N ASP A 29 10.03 2.45 17.30
CA ASP A 29 10.50 3.33 18.38
C ASP A 29 9.34 4.03 19.12
N LEU A 30 8.15 4.08 18.51
CA LEU A 30 6.92 4.59 19.12
C LEU A 30 6.17 3.53 19.93
N ALA A 31 6.58 2.26 19.85
CA ALA A 31 5.98 1.16 20.60
C ALA A 31 6.16 1.28 22.12
N ASP A 32 7.19 2.02 22.55
CA ASP A 32 7.48 2.24 23.98
C ASP A 32 6.61 3.36 24.59
N THR A 33 6.03 4.23 23.76
CA THR A 33 5.22 5.39 24.19
C THR A 33 3.72 5.21 23.94
N ILE A 34 3.32 4.32 23.03
CA ILE A 34 1.93 4.14 22.61
C ILE A 34 1.49 2.69 22.87
N THR A 35 0.28 2.51 23.42
CA THR A 35 -0.30 1.19 23.66
C THR A 35 -0.28 0.34 22.37
N PRO A 36 0.29 -0.88 22.39
CA PRO A 36 0.44 -1.74 21.20
C PRO A 36 -0.88 -1.98 20.45
N LYS A 37 -2.01 -2.07 21.18
CA LYS A 37 -3.35 -2.22 20.59
C LYS A 37 -3.71 -1.10 19.60
N ILE A 38 -3.31 0.14 19.90
CA ILE A 38 -3.59 1.30 19.04
C ILE A 38 -2.71 1.22 17.79
N ILE A 39 -1.43 0.92 17.97
CA ILE A 39 -0.47 0.72 16.86
C ILE A 39 -0.98 -0.37 15.91
N PHE A 40 -1.36 -1.55 16.42
CA PHE A 40 -1.90 -2.63 15.58
C PHE A 40 -3.18 -2.25 14.84
N LYS A 41 -4.07 -1.47 15.46
CA LYS A 41 -5.31 -1.00 14.82
C LYS A 41 -5.02 -0.03 13.68
N VAL A 42 -4.11 0.91 13.91
CA VAL A 42 -3.64 1.88 12.91
C VAL A 42 -2.96 1.14 11.75
N ILE A 43 -2.01 0.26 12.03
CA ILE A 43 -1.30 -0.52 11.00
C ILE A 43 -2.29 -1.31 10.14
N LYS A 44 -3.28 -2.00 10.74
CA LYS A 44 -4.30 -2.73 9.98
C LYS A 44 -5.11 -1.82 9.07
N GLN A 45 -5.58 -0.69 9.58
CA GLN A 45 -6.39 0.24 8.79
C GLN A 45 -5.59 0.84 7.63
N PHE A 46 -4.37 1.30 7.90
CA PHE A 46 -3.49 1.85 6.87
C PHE A 46 -3.09 0.80 5.83
N ALA A 47 -2.74 -0.41 6.27
CA ALA A 47 -2.40 -1.50 5.36
C ALA A 47 -3.56 -1.84 4.43
N LEU A 48 -4.80 -1.86 4.92
CA LEU A 48 -5.98 -2.09 4.08
C LEU A 48 -6.23 -0.94 3.10
N ILE A 49 -6.22 0.31 3.60
CA ILE A 49 -6.52 1.50 2.80
C ILE A 49 -5.52 1.67 1.65
N VAL A 50 -4.25 1.35 1.86
CA VAL A 50 -3.22 1.43 0.82
C VAL A 50 -3.26 0.21 -0.11
N SER A 51 -3.42 -1.00 0.44
CA SER A 51 -3.25 -2.23 -0.34
C SER A 51 -4.40 -2.47 -1.33
N ILE A 52 -5.63 -2.08 -1.01
CA ILE A 52 -6.78 -2.23 -1.92
C ILE A 52 -6.58 -1.44 -3.23
N PRO A 53 -6.42 -0.10 -3.21
CA PRO A 53 -6.23 0.69 -4.43
C PRO A 53 -4.93 0.31 -5.16
N ALA A 54 -3.83 0.03 -4.47
CA ALA A 54 -2.59 -0.40 -5.10
C ALA A 54 -2.78 -1.71 -5.89
N SER A 55 -3.50 -2.69 -5.32
CA SER A 55 -3.75 -3.98 -5.96
C SER A 55 -4.70 -3.88 -7.16
N LEU A 56 -5.69 -2.98 -7.08
CA LEU A 56 -6.59 -2.68 -8.20
C LEU A 56 -5.82 -2.03 -9.36
N LEU A 57 -5.02 -0.99 -9.08
CA LEU A 57 -4.20 -0.32 -10.08
C LEU A 57 -3.19 -1.29 -10.70
N PHE A 58 -2.60 -2.17 -9.91
CA PHE A 58 -1.66 -3.17 -10.38
C PHE A 58 -2.30 -4.10 -11.43
N LEU A 59 -3.53 -4.58 -11.20
CA LEU A 59 -4.25 -5.40 -12.18
C LEU A 59 -4.49 -4.69 -13.50
N LEU A 60 -4.82 -3.40 -13.45
CA LEU A 60 -5.03 -2.59 -14.66
C LEU A 60 -3.73 -2.46 -15.45
N LEU A 61 -2.59 -2.28 -14.76
CA LEU A 61 -1.28 -2.21 -15.38
C LEU A 61 -0.71 -3.58 -15.77
N ASP A 62 -1.21 -4.69 -15.21
CA ASP A 62 -0.79 -6.05 -15.60
C ASP A 62 -1.16 -6.37 -17.05
N ILE A 63 -2.28 -5.82 -17.55
CA ILE A 63 -2.76 -6.06 -18.92
C ILE A 63 -1.71 -5.68 -19.98
N PRO A 64 -1.13 -4.46 -20.01
CA PRO A 64 -0.08 -4.14 -20.96
C PRO A 64 1.23 -4.89 -20.69
N MET A 65 1.52 -5.28 -19.45
CA MET A 65 2.74 -6.00 -19.08
C MET A 65 2.77 -7.45 -19.62
N GLU A 66 1.61 -8.08 -19.83
CA GLU A 66 1.54 -9.45 -20.40
C GLU A 66 2.14 -9.58 -21.81
N LYS A 67 2.43 -8.46 -22.49
CA LYS A 67 3.14 -8.45 -23.78
C LYS A 67 4.62 -8.83 -23.67
N ILE A 68 5.20 -8.80 -22.47
CA ILE A 68 6.61 -9.13 -22.23
C ILE A 68 6.79 -10.66 -22.31
N LYS A 69 7.55 -11.12 -23.32
CA LYS A 69 7.78 -12.55 -23.57
C LYS A 69 8.78 -13.20 -22.59
N ASN A 70 9.74 -12.43 -22.09
CA ASN A 70 10.74 -12.94 -21.15
C ASN A 70 10.16 -12.97 -19.72
N LEU A 71 10.03 -14.18 -19.16
CA LEU A 71 9.47 -14.40 -17.83
C LEU A 71 10.21 -13.63 -16.73
N TRP A 72 11.55 -13.63 -16.75
CA TRP A 72 12.35 -12.92 -15.75
C TRP A 72 12.14 -11.42 -15.82
N LEU A 73 12.12 -10.86 -17.04
CA LEU A 73 11.85 -9.44 -17.26
C LEU A 73 10.44 -9.08 -16.76
N LEU A 74 9.43 -9.89 -17.10
CA LEU A 74 8.04 -9.68 -16.67
C LEU A 74 7.91 -9.65 -15.14
N LEU A 75 8.55 -10.58 -14.43
CA LEU A 75 8.51 -10.64 -12.98
C LEU A 75 9.18 -9.42 -12.34
N ILE A 76 10.35 -9.01 -12.84
CA ILE A 76 11.05 -7.82 -12.36
C ILE A 76 10.20 -6.56 -12.58
N THR A 77 9.65 -6.39 -13.79
CA THR A 77 8.80 -5.24 -14.11
C THR A 77 7.57 -5.19 -13.20
N ARG A 78 6.91 -6.34 -12.96
CA ARG A 78 5.79 -6.43 -12.02
C ARG A 78 6.18 -6.01 -10.61
N CYS A 79 7.31 -6.47 -10.08
CA CYS A 79 7.78 -6.06 -8.77
C CYS A 79 8.03 -4.55 -8.71
N VAL A 80 8.74 -3.99 -9.70
CA VAL A 80 9.03 -2.54 -9.76
C VAL A 80 7.73 -1.73 -9.81
N VAL A 81 6.79 -2.10 -10.66
CA VAL A 81 5.49 -1.40 -10.78
C VAL A 81 4.70 -1.50 -9.47
N LEU A 82 4.70 -2.65 -8.81
CA LEU A 82 4.02 -2.81 -7.51
C LEU A 82 4.61 -1.88 -6.45
N PHE A 83 5.94 -1.78 -6.34
CA PHE A 83 6.59 -0.88 -5.41
C PHE A 83 6.28 0.59 -5.70
N ILE A 84 6.33 1.00 -6.98
CA ILE A 84 5.98 2.36 -7.40
C ILE A 84 4.53 2.68 -7.05
N LEU A 85 3.59 1.76 -7.30
CA LEU A 85 2.18 1.94 -6.95
C LEU A 85 1.97 2.06 -5.44
N LEU A 86 2.58 1.19 -4.65
CA LEU A 86 2.51 1.26 -3.19
C LEU A 86 3.05 2.59 -2.67
N TYR A 87 4.16 3.06 -3.22
CA TYR A 87 4.73 4.36 -2.88
C TYR A 87 3.78 5.52 -3.24
N MET A 88 3.26 5.56 -4.47
CA MET A 88 2.34 6.61 -4.92
C MET A 88 1.05 6.65 -4.10
N VAL A 89 0.43 5.50 -3.85
CA VAL A 89 -0.80 5.41 -3.05
C VAL A 89 -0.55 5.82 -1.61
N SER A 90 0.57 5.38 -1.03
CA SER A 90 0.95 5.78 0.34
C SER A 90 1.19 7.29 0.41
N GLY A 91 1.92 7.87 -0.55
CA GLY A 91 2.19 9.31 -0.62
C GLY A 91 0.91 10.14 -0.78
N ALA A 92 0.01 9.73 -1.67
CA ALA A 92 -1.30 10.37 -1.83
C ALA A 92 -2.13 10.32 -0.53
N PHE A 93 -2.09 9.18 0.17
CA PHE A 93 -2.80 9.03 1.44
C PHE A 93 -2.17 9.87 2.56
N SER A 94 -0.85 9.90 2.67
CA SER A 94 -0.14 10.77 3.61
C SER A 94 -0.47 12.24 3.35
N PHE A 95 -0.51 12.67 2.08
CA PHE A 95 -0.91 14.03 1.72
C PHE A 95 -2.35 14.33 2.14
N TYR A 96 -3.28 13.41 1.88
CA TYR A 96 -4.68 13.53 2.30
C TYR A 96 -4.81 13.69 3.83
N LEU A 97 -4.06 12.90 4.62
CA LEU A 97 -4.07 12.99 6.07
C LEU A 97 -3.51 14.32 6.59
N ILE A 98 -2.40 14.78 6.01
CA ILE A 98 -1.80 16.07 6.37
C ILE A 98 -2.77 17.21 6.03
N ALA A 99 -3.35 17.18 4.83
CA ALA A 99 -4.32 18.19 4.39
C ALA A 99 -5.54 18.24 5.33
N ASN A 100 -6.17 17.09 5.64
CA ASN A 100 -7.28 17.05 6.59
C ASN A 100 -6.88 17.58 7.98
N SER A 101 -5.69 17.22 8.47
CA SER A 101 -5.21 17.73 9.77
C SER A 101 -4.99 19.25 9.79
N LEU A 102 -4.69 19.85 8.64
CA LEU A 102 -4.58 21.30 8.49
C LEU A 102 -5.97 21.97 8.42
N PHE A 103 -6.94 21.34 7.75
CA PHE A 103 -8.31 21.86 7.69
C PHE A 103 -9.03 21.76 9.05
N ASP A 104 -8.75 20.73 9.84
CA ASP A 104 -9.29 20.56 11.19
C ASP A 104 -8.51 21.39 12.25
N ASN A 105 -7.56 22.22 11.84
CA ASN A 105 -6.73 22.99 12.75
C ASN A 105 -7.44 24.28 13.20
N PRO A 106 -7.75 24.44 14.51
CA PRO A 106 -8.46 25.61 15.03
C PRO A 106 -7.65 26.93 14.96
N PHE A 107 -6.41 26.89 14.47
CA PHE A 107 -5.57 28.07 14.25
C PHE A 107 -5.51 28.54 12.78
N ILE A 108 -6.25 27.90 11.86
CA ILE A 108 -6.40 28.32 10.45
C ILE A 108 -7.78 28.99 10.23
N GLU A 109 -8.31 29.65 11.26
CA GLU A 109 -9.33 30.71 11.15
C GLU A 109 -8.72 32.09 11.41
#